data_AF-A0A2V5PS47-F1
#
_entry.id   AF-A0A2V5PS47-F1
#
_cell.length_a   1.000
_cell.length_b   1.000
_cell.length_c   1.000
_cell.angle_alpha   90.00
_cell.angle_beta   90.00
_cell.angle_gamma   90.00
#
_symmetry.space_group_name_H-M   'P 1'
#
loop_
_entity.id
_entity.type
_entity.pdbx_description
1 polymer ?
#
loop_
_entity_poly.entity_id
_entity_poly.type
_entity_poly.pdbx_seq_one_letter_code
_entity_poly.pdbx_strand_id
1 'polypeptide(L)'
;MTILLILAGLILATSGYVQEKSKRTRAETEIAALSVALENYKADNGAYPTDTANGITATLDARIMFNPTAPQYAAATLFLYRELSGDPVGNRIPTGNVYFSFKPNLLLPKDQTQAVSAIVDPFGYSYGYSTANRADSSKGYNPTYDLWSTAGRVSGADQPKWIKNW
;
A
#
# COMPACT_ATOMS: atom_id res chain seq x y z
N MET A 1 -33.65 18.96 -28.29
CA MET A 1 -32.33 18.36 -27.97
C MET A 1 -32.23 17.96 -26.49
N THR A 2 -33.24 17.27 -25.95
CA THR A 2 -33.35 17.04 -24.49
C THR A 2 -32.96 15.60 -24.11
N ILE A 3 -33.17 14.64 -25.01
CA ILE A 3 -32.85 13.22 -24.79
C ILE A 3 -31.34 12.95 -24.76
N LEU A 4 -30.53 13.68 -25.55
CA LEU A 4 -29.07 13.53 -25.56
C LEU A 4 -28.41 13.99 -24.24
N LEU A 5 -28.93 15.02 -23.58
CA LEU A 5 -28.39 15.54 -22.31
C LEU A 5 -28.65 14.58 -21.14
N ILE A 6 -29.83 13.94 -21.11
CA ILE A 6 -30.19 12.98 -20.07
C ILE A 6 -29.37 11.69 -20.21
N LEU A 7 -29.15 11.23 -21.45
CA LEU A 7 -28.37 10.01 -21.71
C LEU A 7 -26.87 10.21 -21.46
N ALA A 8 -26.31 11.37 -21.82
CA ALA A 8 -24.92 11.72 -21.52
C ALA A 8 -24.67 11.77 -20.00
N GLY A 9 -25.62 12.34 -19.22
CA GLY A 9 -25.53 12.40 -17.76
C GLY A 9 -25.48 11.03 -17.08
N LEU A 10 -26.26 10.05 -17.56
CA LEU A 10 -26.27 8.68 -17.02
C LEU A 10 -24.97 7.90 -17.36
N ILE A 11 -24.42 8.09 -18.57
CA ILE A 11 -23.18 7.42 -18.99
C ILE A 11 -21.97 7.97 -18.22
N LEU A 12 -21.93 9.28 -17.96
CA LEU A 12 -20.86 9.91 -17.18
C LEU A 12 -20.89 9.46 -15.70
N ALA A 13 -22.07 9.41 -15.07
CA ALA A 13 -22.21 8.99 -13.67
C ALA A 13 -21.83 7.51 -13.44
N THR A 14 -22.14 6.63 -14.40
CA THR A 14 -21.77 5.21 -14.32
C THR A 14 -20.28 4.97 -14.55
N SER A 15 -19.60 5.80 -15.35
CA SER A 15 -18.17 5.66 -15.64
C SER A 15 -17.25 5.89 -14.43
N GLY A 16 -17.56 6.87 -13.56
CA GLY A 16 -16.78 7.14 -12.35
C GLY A 16 -16.88 6.02 -11.31
N TYR A 17 -18.07 5.45 -11.14
CA TYR A 17 -18.30 4.33 -10.22
C TYR A 17 -17.58 3.05 -10.66
N VAL A 18 -17.61 2.74 -11.97
CA VAL A 18 -16.91 1.56 -12.52
C VAL A 18 -15.39 1.71 -12.39
N GLN A 19 -14.83 2.90 -12.60
CA GLN A 19 -13.40 3.17 -12.40
C GLN A 19 -12.99 3.00 -10.94
N GLU A 20 -13.79 3.51 -9.99
CA GLU A 20 -13.54 3.35 -8.56
C GLU A 20 -13.57 1.86 -8.16
N LYS A 21 -14.58 1.11 -8.62
CA LYS A 21 -14.67 -0.33 -8.39
C LYS A 21 -13.46 -1.07 -8.96
N SER A 22 -13.03 -0.70 -10.18
CA SER A 22 -11.83 -1.29 -10.79
C SER A 22 -10.57 -1.00 -9.98
N LYS A 23 -10.38 0.23 -9.50
CA LYS A 23 -9.25 0.59 -8.62
C LYS A 23 -9.26 -0.20 -7.31
N ARG A 24 -10.43 -0.41 -6.70
CA ARG A 24 -10.59 -1.24 -5.49
C ARG A 24 -10.18 -2.69 -5.73
N THR A 25 -10.72 -3.33 -6.76
CA THR A 25 -10.36 -4.71 -7.12
C THR A 25 -8.87 -4.85 -7.46
N ARG A 26 -8.28 -3.83 -8.09
CA ARG A 26 -6.84 -3.79 -8.31
C ARG A 26 -6.05 -3.69 -7.00
N ALA A 27 -6.46 -2.85 -6.07
CA ALA A 27 -5.82 -2.74 -4.76
C ALA A 27 -5.90 -4.06 -3.98
N GLU A 28 -7.05 -4.75 -4.02
CA GLU A 28 -7.21 -6.08 -3.42
C GLU A 28 -6.24 -7.10 -4.03
N THR A 29 -6.11 -7.10 -5.35
CA THR A 29 -5.19 -7.98 -6.08
C THR A 29 -3.73 -7.66 -5.75
N GLU A 30 -3.38 -6.39 -5.68
CA GLU A 30 -2.03 -5.92 -5.33
C GLU A 30 -1.67 -6.29 -3.87
N ILE A 31 -2.61 -6.12 -2.91
CA ILE A 31 -2.42 -6.55 -1.51
C ILE A 31 -2.26 -8.06 -1.43
N ALA A 32 -3.06 -8.85 -2.15
CA ALA A 32 -2.92 -10.30 -2.18
C ALA A 32 -1.55 -10.72 -2.72
N ALA A 33 -1.10 -10.10 -3.81
CA ALA A 33 0.20 -10.39 -4.41
C ALA A 33 1.37 -9.99 -3.50
N LEU A 34 1.28 -8.84 -2.82
CA LEU A 34 2.25 -8.41 -1.81
C LEU A 34 2.25 -9.36 -0.60
N SER A 35 1.08 -9.84 -0.18
CA SER A 35 0.97 -10.82 0.92
C SER A 35 1.66 -12.13 0.56
N VAL A 36 1.53 -12.61 -0.68
CA VAL A 36 2.27 -13.79 -1.17
C VAL A 36 3.77 -13.54 -1.17
N ALA A 37 4.22 -12.37 -1.62
CA ALA A 37 5.65 -12.02 -1.59
C ALA A 37 6.20 -11.94 -0.16
N LEU A 38 5.39 -11.45 0.79
CA LEU A 38 5.73 -11.42 2.21
C LEU A 38 5.87 -12.83 2.81
N GLU A 39 5.05 -13.79 2.38
CA GLU A 39 5.22 -15.19 2.78
C GLU A 39 6.52 -15.79 2.23
N ASN A 40 6.87 -15.51 0.97
CA ASN A 40 8.13 -15.95 0.39
C ASN A 40 9.33 -15.33 1.11
N TYR A 41 9.27 -14.02 1.41
CA TYR A 41 10.30 -13.34 2.21
C TYR A 41 10.47 -14.02 3.57
N LYS A 42 9.36 -14.31 4.26
CA LYS A 42 9.40 -14.98 5.56
C LYS A 42 9.94 -16.40 5.47
N ALA A 43 9.66 -17.13 4.39
CA ALA A 43 10.19 -18.49 4.20
C ALA A 43 11.73 -18.50 4.20
N ASP A 44 12.34 -17.47 3.62
CA ASP A 44 13.80 -17.34 3.55
C ASP A 44 14.42 -16.68 4.79
N ASN A 45 13.73 -15.68 5.37
CA ASN A 45 14.28 -14.82 6.42
C ASN A 45 13.74 -15.14 7.83
N GLY A 46 12.80 -16.07 7.96
CA GLY A 46 12.19 -16.51 9.21
C GLY A 46 11.17 -15.54 9.85
N ALA A 47 11.05 -14.32 9.34
CA ALA A 47 10.12 -13.30 9.83
C ALA A 47 9.64 -12.39 8.69
N TYR A 48 8.52 -11.69 8.89
CA TYR A 48 8.11 -10.63 7.97
C TYR A 48 9.02 -9.40 8.12
N PRO A 49 9.21 -8.61 7.04
CA PRO A 49 9.98 -7.38 7.05
C PRO A 49 9.61 -6.49 8.24
N THR A 50 10.53 -6.32 9.17
CA THR A 50 10.31 -5.47 10.35
C THR A 50 11.52 -4.59 10.52
N ASP A 51 11.32 -3.28 10.55
CA ASP A 51 12.40 -2.34 10.82
C ASP A 51 12.70 -2.32 12.33
N THR A 52 13.61 -3.18 12.76
CA THR A 52 14.06 -3.26 14.16
C THR A 52 15.06 -2.16 14.52
N ALA A 53 15.67 -1.51 13.53
CA ALA A 53 16.69 -0.49 13.74
C ALA A 53 16.08 0.88 14.07
N ASN A 54 15.06 1.30 13.31
CA ASN A 54 14.42 2.61 13.48
C ASN A 54 12.95 2.52 13.92
N GLY A 55 12.37 1.31 13.95
CA GLY A 55 10.99 1.11 14.41
C GLY A 55 9.92 1.65 13.46
N ILE A 56 10.25 1.95 12.21
CA ILE A 56 9.32 2.61 11.26
C ILE A 56 8.05 1.77 11.09
N THR A 57 8.20 0.47 10.85
CA THR A 57 7.06 -0.44 10.64
C THR A 57 6.27 -0.68 11.93
N ALA A 58 6.88 -0.55 13.10
CA ALA A 58 6.21 -0.73 14.39
C ALA A 58 5.49 0.53 14.90
N THR A 59 5.74 1.69 14.28
CA THR A 59 5.17 2.98 14.70
C THR A 59 3.86 3.32 13.99
N LEU A 60 3.70 2.87 12.75
CA LEU A 60 2.49 3.17 11.97
C LEU A 60 1.29 2.37 12.52
N ASP A 61 0.35 3.03 13.19
CA ASP A 61 -0.81 2.37 13.79
C ASP A 61 -2.09 2.63 12.98
N ALA A 62 -2.61 1.57 12.34
CA ALA A 62 -3.84 1.62 11.56
C ALA A 62 -5.10 2.02 12.36
N ARG A 63 -5.06 1.99 13.70
CA ARG A 63 -6.17 2.35 14.59
C ARG A 63 -6.36 3.86 14.78
N ILE A 64 -5.30 4.65 14.60
CA ILE A 64 -5.29 6.10 14.89
C ILE A 64 -4.65 6.93 13.78
N MET A 65 -3.82 6.32 12.93
CA MET A 65 -3.16 6.99 11.81
C MET A 65 -3.92 6.65 10.53
N PHE A 66 -4.63 7.65 9.99
CA PHE A 66 -5.53 7.46 8.85
C PHE A 66 -5.10 8.22 7.60
N ASN A 67 -4.18 9.18 7.72
CA ASN A 67 -3.78 10.03 6.61
C ASN A 67 -2.68 9.35 5.76
N PRO A 68 -2.97 8.90 4.53
CA PRO A 68 -2.00 8.17 3.71
C PRO A 68 -0.92 9.06 3.08
N THR A 69 -1.02 10.39 3.26
CA THR A 69 0.00 11.36 2.86
C THR A 69 0.99 11.67 3.99
N ALA A 70 0.76 11.12 5.18
CA ALA A 70 1.66 11.30 6.31
C ALA A 70 3.01 10.59 6.03
N PRO A 71 4.16 11.17 6.44
CA PRO A 71 5.49 10.63 6.14
C PRO A 71 5.69 9.17 6.57
N GLN A 72 5.00 8.73 7.63
CA GLN A 72 5.09 7.38 8.18
C GLN A 72 4.62 6.32 7.19
N TYR A 73 3.62 6.61 6.34
CA TYR A 73 3.17 5.69 5.29
C TYR A 73 4.24 5.49 4.22
N ALA A 74 4.81 6.60 3.73
CA ALA A 74 5.88 6.55 2.74
C ALA A 74 7.13 5.84 3.29
N ALA A 75 7.54 6.17 4.52
CA ALA A 75 8.69 5.54 5.16
C ALA A 75 8.50 4.02 5.34
N ALA A 76 7.32 3.59 5.82
CA ALA A 76 7.05 2.16 6.05
C ALA A 76 6.98 1.37 4.73
N THR A 77 6.37 1.93 3.69
CA THR A 77 6.33 1.27 2.38
C THR A 77 7.64 1.34 1.62
N LEU A 78 8.47 2.36 1.83
CA LEU A 78 9.84 2.39 1.31
C LEU A 78 10.68 1.28 1.93
N PHE A 79 10.55 1.06 3.25
CA PHE A 79 11.18 -0.08 3.89
C PHE A 79 10.71 -1.40 3.27
N LEU A 80 9.39 -1.59 3.15
CA LEU A 80 8.82 -2.77 2.49
C LEU A 80 9.32 -2.95 1.04
N TYR A 81 9.43 -1.86 0.29
CA TYR A 81 9.96 -1.88 -1.07
C TYR A 81 11.36 -2.45 -1.10
N ARG A 82 12.27 -1.90 -0.29
CA ARG A 82 13.69 -2.31 -0.25
C ARG A 82 13.84 -3.81 0.02
N GLU A 83 13.06 -4.31 0.97
CA GLU A 83 13.09 -5.71 1.40
C GLU A 83 12.50 -6.66 0.33
N LEU A 84 11.39 -6.28 -0.32
CA LEU A 84 10.74 -7.15 -1.30
C LEU A 84 11.35 -7.06 -2.70
N SER A 85 11.87 -5.91 -3.10
CA SER A 85 12.48 -5.72 -4.42
C SER A 85 13.94 -6.14 -4.49
N GLY A 86 14.58 -6.39 -3.34
CA GLY A 86 16.02 -6.65 -3.26
C GLY A 86 16.87 -5.42 -3.62
N ASP A 87 16.31 -4.21 -3.52
CA ASP A 87 17.01 -2.94 -3.81
C ASP A 87 17.13 -2.13 -2.51
N PRO A 88 18.20 -2.32 -1.73
CA PRO A 88 18.37 -1.63 -0.45
C PRO A 88 18.58 -0.12 -0.60
N VAL A 89 19.03 0.35 -1.76
CA VAL A 89 19.33 1.78 -2.01
C VAL A 89 18.07 2.54 -2.44
N GLY A 90 17.15 1.87 -3.14
CA GLY A 90 15.96 2.48 -3.71
C GLY A 90 16.17 3.03 -5.12
N ASN A 91 17.25 2.67 -5.82
CA ASN A 91 17.57 3.17 -7.15
C ASN A 91 16.90 2.39 -8.30
N ARG A 92 15.98 1.47 -7.99
CA ARG A 92 15.25 0.57 -8.88
C ARG A 92 16.13 -0.52 -9.51
N ILE A 93 17.28 -0.80 -8.92
CA ILE A 93 18.21 -1.83 -9.38
C ILE A 93 18.36 -2.86 -8.26
N PRO A 94 17.72 -4.04 -8.39
CA PRO A 94 17.89 -5.11 -7.42
C PRO A 94 19.35 -5.57 -7.33
N THR A 95 19.86 -5.64 -6.12
CA THR A 95 21.20 -6.19 -5.80
C THR A 95 21.13 -7.38 -4.84
N GLY A 96 19.95 -7.67 -4.28
CA GLY A 96 19.68 -8.78 -3.37
C GLY A 96 18.56 -9.70 -3.87
N ASN A 97 18.02 -10.52 -2.95
CA ASN A 97 16.91 -11.42 -3.25
C ASN A 97 15.65 -10.64 -3.65
N VAL A 98 15.00 -11.07 -4.73
CA VAL A 98 13.79 -10.43 -5.24
C VAL A 98 12.58 -11.30 -4.92
N TYR A 99 11.72 -10.80 -4.05
CA TYR A 99 10.45 -11.45 -3.67
C TYR A 99 9.26 -10.89 -4.43
N PHE A 100 9.35 -9.63 -4.88
CA PHE A 100 8.31 -8.97 -5.66
C PHE A 100 8.91 -8.00 -6.69
N SER A 101 8.44 -8.11 -7.93
CA SER A 101 8.79 -7.17 -9.01
C SER A 101 7.77 -6.05 -9.11
N PHE A 102 8.15 -4.86 -8.62
CA PHE A 102 7.27 -3.68 -8.67
C PHE A 102 7.22 -3.07 -10.08
N LYS A 103 6.00 -2.87 -10.60
CA LYS A 103 5.79 -2.09 -11.82
C LYS A 103 6.06 -0.61 -11.54
N PRO A 104 6.60 0.18 -12.48
CA PRO A 104 6.85 1.62 -12.27
C PRO A 104 5.62 2.40 -11.79
N ASN A 105 4.43 2.01 -12.24
CA ASN A 105 3.17 2.64 -11.82
C ASN A 105 2.78 2.39 -10.36
N LEU A 106 3.41 1.43 -9.67
CA LEU A 106 3.22 1.18 -8.23
C LEU A 106 4.20 1.97 -7.36
N LEU A 107 5.10 2.75 -7.95
CA LEU A 107 6.17 3.42 -7.21
C LEU A 107 6.03 4.94 -7.30
N LEU A 108 6.46 5.63 -6.25
CA LEU A 108 6.75 7.07 -6.29
C LEU A 108 8.23 7.32 -6.09
N PRO A 109 8.78 8.39 -6.70
CA PRO A 109 8.14 9.24 -7.71
C PRO A 109 7.95 8.48 -9.04
N LYS A 110 7.10 9.00 -9.93
CA LYS A 110 6.86 8.35 -11.25
C LYS A 110 8.04 8.50 -12.21
N ASP A 111 8.86 9.53 -12.01
CA ASP A 111 10.13 9.71 -12.68
C ASP A 111 11.10 8.58 -12.30
N GLN A 112 11.46 7.76 -13.28
CA GLN A 112 12.28 6.56 -13.06
C GLN A 112 13.76 6.86 -12.82
N THR A 113 14.19 8.10 -13.02
CA THR A 113 15.56 8.54 -12.72
C THR A 113 15.77 8.83 -11.23
N GLN A 114 14.68 8.95 -10.47
CA GLN A 114 14.68 9.27 -9.06
C GLN A 114 14.49 8.01 -8.19
N ALA A 115 15.14 8.03 -7.03
CA ALA A 115 15.04 6.96 -6.04
C ALA A 115 13.59 6.79 -5.55
N VAL A 116 13.20 5.55 -5.31
CA VAL A 116 11.90 5.17 -4.79
C VAL A 116 11.72 5.75 -3.39
N SER A 117 10.53 6.28 -3.14
CA SER A 117 10.12 6.94 -1.90
C SER A 117 8.91 6.29 -1.25
N ALA A 118 8.07 5.59 -2.00
CA ALA A 118 6.90 4.88 -1.49
C ALA A 118 6.35 3.88 -2.52
N ILE A 119 5.60 2.89 -2.03
CA ILE A 119 4.71 2.05 -2.85
C ILE A 119 3.33 2.67 -2.81
N VAL A 120 2.71 2.88 -3.97
CA VAL A 120 1.39 3.50 -4.10
C VAL A 120 0.31 2.56 -4.61
N ASP A 121 -0.89 2.82 -4.11
CA ASP A 121 -2.12 2.17 -4.50
C ASP A 121 -2.68 2.73 -5.83
N PRO A 122 -3.72 2.09 -6.40
CA PRO A 122 -4.38 2.56 -7.63
C PRO A 122 -5.07 3.93 -7.52
N PHE A 123 -5.21 4.47 -6.31
CA PHE A 123 -5.77 5.79 -6.02
C PHE A 123 -4.68 6.88 -5.97
N GLY A 124 -3.40 6.49 -6.03
CA GLY A 124 -2.25 7.39 -6.02
C GLY A 124 -1.71 7.70 -4.63
N TYR A 125 -2.19 7.02 -3.60
CA TYR A 125 -1.75 7.20 -2.21
C TYR A 125 -0.82 6.07 -1.78
N SER A 126 0.03 6.31 -0.79
CA SER A 126 0.90 5.26 -0.25
C SER A 126 0.05 4.15 0.35
N TYR A 127 0.45 2.89 0.14
CA TYR A 127 -0.02 1.81 0.99
C TYR A 127 0.40 2.06 2.45
N GLY A 128 -0.31 1.47 3.40
CA GLY A 128 0.13 1.34 4.78
C GLY A 128 0.68 -0.05 5.01
N TYR A 129 1.86 -0.12 5.62
CA TYR A 129 2.47 -1.36 6.06
C TYR A 129 2.87 -1.21 7.52
N SER A 130 2.45 -2.14 8.38
CA SER A 130 2.72 -2.07 9.80
C SER A 130 2.98 -3.44 10.41
N THR A 131 3.88 -3.45 11.38
CA THR A 131 4.11 -4.57 12.31
C THR A 131 3.87 -4.14 13.76
N ALA A 132 3.10 -3.06 13.96
CA ALA A 132 2.86 -2.45 15.27
C ALA A 132 2.22 -3.41 16.28
N ASN A 133 1.25 -4.22 15.87
CA ASN A 133 0.60 -5.20 16.75
C ASN A 133 1.58 -6.24 17.30
N ARG A 134 2.52 -6.67 16.44
CA ARG A 134 3.59 -7.60 16.84
C ARG A 134 4.49 -7.00 17.94
N ALA A 135 4.70 -5.69 17.92
CA ALA A 135 5.47 -4.98 18.93
C ALA A 135 4.64 -4.64 20.18
N ASP A 136 3.36 -4.32 20.00
CA ASP A 136 2.42 -3.89 21.02
C ASP A 136 0.99 -4.24 20.58
N SER A 137 0.36 -5.22 21.23
CA SER A 137 -0.98 -5.73 20.86
C SER A 137 -2.11 -4.70 21.04
N SER A 138 -1.83 -3.56 21.67
CA SER A 138 -2.75 -2.42 21.72
C SER A 138 -2.79 -1.60 20.40
N LYS A 139 -1.89 -1.89 19.45
CA LYS A 139 -1.77 -1.22 18.14
C LYS A 139 -2.04 -2.21 16.99
N GLY A 140 -2.42 -1.69 15.82
CA GLY A 140 -2.64 -2.51 14.61
C GLY A 140 -3.74 -3.57 14.76
N TYR A 141 -3.92 -4.46 13.79
CA TYR A 141 -5.02 -5.45 13.81
C TYR A 141 -4.53 -6.89 13.73
N ASN A 142 -3.53 -7.18 12.89
CA ASN A 142 -2.97 -8.51 12.72
C ASN A 142 -1.70 -8.70 13.55
N PRO A 143 -1.55 -9.85 14.25
CA PRO A 143 -0.38 -10.12 15.10
C PRO A 143 0.93 -10.29 14.32
N THR A 144 0.85 -10.42 12.98
CA THR A 144 2.00 -10.56 12.09
C THR A 144 2.35 -9.23 11.42
N TYR A 145 1.47 -8.76 10.52
CA TYR A 145 1.56 -7.49 9.82
C TYR A 145 0.19 -7.03 9.33
N ASP A 146 0.01 -5.72 9.28
CA ASP A 146 -1.11 -5.04 8.61
C ASP A 146 -0.62 -4.50 7.26
N LEU A 147 -1.41 -4.72 6.21
CA LEU A 147 -1.22 -4.15 4.88
C LEU A 147 -2.55 -3.61 4.36
N TRP A 148 -2.58 -2.33 3.97
CA TRP A 148 -3.83 -1.68 3.55
C TRP A 148 -3.64 -0.50 2.59
N SER A 149 -4.70 -0.17 1.85
CA SER A 149 -4.90 1.09 1.13
C SER A 149 -6.07 1.83 1.76
N THR A 150 -5.90 3.13 2.02
CA THR A 150 -6.99 3.98 2.52
C THR A 150 -7.89 4.48 1.39
N ALA A 151 -7.53 4.27 0.12
CA ALA A 151 -8.17 4.86 -1.05
C ALA A 151 -8.37 6.39 -0.94
N GLY A 152 -7.40 7.07 -0.32
CA GLY A 152 -7.43 8.51 -0.07
C GLY A 152 -8.34 8.97 1.06
N ARG A 153 -8.92 8.04 1.83
CA ARG A 153 -9.70 8.39 3.03
C ARG A 153 -8.76 8.73 4.18
N VAL A 154 -9.14 9.72 4.99
CA VAL A 154 -8.32 10.29 6.07
C VAL A 154 -9.00 10.28 7.43
N SER A 155 -10.24 9.79 7.51
CA SER A 155 -11.03 9.71 8.74
C SER A 155 -11.10 8.27 9.25
N GLY A 156 -11.03 8.09 10.57
CA GLY A 156 -11.24 6.77 11.19
C GLY A 156 -12.63 6.19 10.91
N ALA A 157 -13.64 7.05 10.68
CA ALA A 157 -14.97 6.61 10.28
C ALA A 157 -15.01 5.94 8.89
N ASP A 158 -13.99 6.16 8.06
CA ASP A 158 -13.87 5.55 6.74
C ASP A 158 -13.03 4.27 6.73
N GLN A 159 -12.47 3.85 7.87
CA GLN A 159 -11.67 2.62 7.97
C GLN A 159 -12.42 1.36 7.46
N PRO A 160 -13.73 1.19 7.66
CA PRO A 160 -14.48 0.06 7.06
C PRO A 160 -14.48 0.06 5.52
N LYS A 161 -14.16 1.19 4.88
CA LYS A 161 -14.09 1.34 3.42
C LYS A 161 -12.68 1.15 2.86
N TRP A 162 -11.68 0.92 3.72
CA TRP A 162 -10.31 0.64 3.31
C TRP A 162 -10.22 -0.74 2.65
N ILE A 163 -9.20 -0.93 1.82
CA ILE A 163 -8.82 -2.25 1.30
C ILE A 163 -7.68 -2.75 2.17
N LYS A 164 -7.81 -3.93 2.79
CA LYS A 164 -6.96 -4.35 3.90
C LYS A 164 -6.87 -5.87 4.03
N ASN A 165 -5.87 -6.35 4.78
CA ASN A 165 -5.65 -7.77 5.06
C ASN A 165 -6.24 -8.26 6.40
N TRP A 166 -7.18 -7.53 7.00
CA TRP A 166 -7.91 -7.91 8.22
C TRP A 166 -9.41 -7.61 8.13
#